data_AF-A0A257MFG1-F1
#
_entry.id   AF-A0A257MFG1-F1
#
_cell.length_a   1.000
_cell.length_b   1.000
_cell.length_c   1.000
_cell.angle_alpha   90.00
_cell.angle_beta   90.00
_cell.angle_gamma   90.00
#
_symmetry.space_group_name_H-M   'P 1'
#
loop_
_entity.id
_entity.type
_entity.pdbx_description
1 polymer ?
#
loop_
_entity_poly.entity_id
_entity_poly.type
_entity_poly.pdbx_seq_one_letter_code
_entity_poly.pdbx_strand_id
1 'polypeptide(L)' 'DTYLEDWGGLLKLEDYRKIGKSIREGAESCSGRRFALLEGGYHPDLKWCIKSFIEGFQ' A
#
# COMPACT_ATOMS: atom_id res chain seq x y z
N ASP A 1 6.57 -1.56 -7.30
CA ASP A 1 6.85 -2.23 -8.59
C ASP A 1 5.72 -3.13 -9.06
N THR A 2 4.88 -3.69 -8.18
CA THR A 2 3.75 -4.55 -8.57
C THR A 2 2.51 -3.83 -9.13
N TYR A 3 2.51 -2.50 -9.29
CA TYR A 3 1.39 -1.77 -9.89
C TYR A 3 1.17 -2.21 -11.34
N LEU A 4 -0.07 -2.15 -11.82
CA LEU A 4 -0.48 -2.63 -13.14
C LEU A 4 0.39 -2.10 -14.29
N GLU A 5 0.87 -0.87 -14.19
CA GLU A 5 1.73 -0.22 -15.21
C GLU A 5 3.21 -0.16 -14.80
N ASP A 6 3.57 -0.75 -13.66
CA ASP A 6 4.94 -0.89 -13.18
C ASP A 6 5.45 -2.31 -13.48
N TRP A 7 6.73 -2.59 -13.21
CA TRP A 7 7.42 -3.80 -13.66
C TRP A 7 6.75 -5.13 -13.32
N GLY A 8 5.99 -5.19 -12.23
CA GLY A 8 5.29 -6.39 -11.78
C GLY A 8 3.89 -6.56 -12.38
N GLY A 9 3.18 -5.49 -12.71
CA GLY A 9 1.92 -5.57 -13.47
C GLY A 9 0.75 -6.32 -12.82
N LEU A 10 0.66 -6.40 -11.48
CA LEU A 10 -0.31 -7.25 -10.78
C LEU A 10 -1.45 -6.49 -10.08
N LEU A 11 -1.13 -5.37 -9.44
CA LEU A 11 -2.01 -4.72 -8.47
C LEU A 11 -2.63 -3.45 -9.04
N LYS A 12 -3.92 -3.27 -8.76
CA LYS A 12 -4.63 -2.00 -9.00
C LYS A 12 -4.48 -1.07 -7.80
N LEU A 13 -4.82 0.21 -7.99
CA LEU A 13 -4.84 1.18 -6.89
C LEU A 13 -5.68 0.69 -5.70
N GLU A 14 -6.82 0.05 -5.95
CA GLU A 14 -7.68 -0.48 -4.88
C GLU A 14 -7.02 -1.54 -4.01
N ASP A 15 -6.06 -2.29 -4.55
CA ASP A 15 -5.39 -3.36 -3.82
C ASP A 15 -4.40 -2.79 -2.81
N TYR A 16 -3.73 -1.68 -3.13
CA TYR A 16 -2.90 -0.94 -2.16
C TYR A 16 -3.70 -0.48 -0.95
N ARG A 17 -4.94 0.00 -1.15
CA ARG A 17 -5.85 0.37 -0.05
C ARG A 17 -6.29 -0.85 0.76
N LYS A 18 -6.60 -1.98 0.12
CA LYS A 18 -6.92 -3.24 0.82
C LYS A 18 -5.73 -3.69 1.69
N ILE A 19 -4.51 -3.65 1.14
CA ILE A 19 -3.28 -4.00 1.85
C ILE A 19 -3.09 -3.10 3.08
N GLY A 20 -3.18 -1.77 2.91
CA GLY A 20 -3.08 -0.82 4.01
C GLY A 20 -4.10 -1.13 5.12
N LYS A 21 -5.37 -1.38 4.73
CA LYS A 21 -6.45 -1.73 5.66
C LYS A 21 -6.17 -3.03 6.42
N SER A 22 -5.74 -4.08 5.72
CA SER A 22 -5.42 -5.36 6.37
C SER A 22 -4.27 -5.24 7.37
N ILE A 23 -3.25 -4.43 7.08
CA ILE A 23 -2.15 -4.19 8.03
C ILE A 23 -2.66 -3.41 9.26
N ARG A 24 -3.49 -2.38 9.06
CA ARG A 24 -4.12 -1.66 10.16
C ARG A 24 -4.91 -2.61 11.07
N GLU A 25 -5.79 -3.42 10.49
CA GLU A 25 -6.63 -4.36 11.24
C GLU A 25 -5.78 -5.38 12.01
N GLY A 26 -4.71 -5.89 11.40
CA GLY A 26 -3.77 -6.79 12.09
C GLY A 26 -3.04 -6.11 13.26
N ALA A 27 -2.70 -4.83 13.12
CA ALA A 27 -1.98 -4.06 14.14
C ALA A 27 -2.83 -3.78 15.39
N GLU A 28 -4.15 -3.96 15.35
CA GLU A 28 -5.02 -3.83 16.53
C GLU A 28 -4.59 -4.77 17.68
N SER A 29 -4.08 -5.96 17.34
CA SER A 29 -3.48 -6.90 18.31
C SER A 29 -2.25 -6.34 19.04
N CYS A 30 -1.64 -5.27 18.51
CA CYS A 30 -0.43 -4.60 19.00
C CYS A 30 -0.71 -3.14 19.39
N SER A 31 -1.90 -2.84 19.93
CA SER A 31 -2.32 -1.48 20.30
C SER A 31 -2.27 -0.49 19.12
N GLY A 32 -2.56 -0.98 17.91
CA GLY A 32 -2.55 -0.18 16.68
C GLY A 32 -1.15 0.24 16.20
N ARG A 33 -0.07 -0.18 16.88
CA ARG A 33 1.31 0.18 16.51
C ARG A 33 1.68 -0.44 15.16
N ARG A 34 2.00 0.40 14.19
CA ARG A 34 2.42 0.03 12.85
C ARG A 34 3.27 1.13 12.23
N PHE A 35 4.17 0.75 11.34
CA PHE A 35 4.93 1.66 10.49
C PHE A 35 5.06 1.02 9.10
N ALA A 36 5.28 1.83 8.08
CA ALA A 36 5.53 1.39 6.72
C ALA A 36 6.72 2.16 6.16
N LEU A 37 7.56 1.48 5.39
CA LEU A 37 8.71 2.05 4.70
C LEU A 37 8.47 1.96 3.20
N LEU A 38 8.75 3.05 2.48
CA LEU A 38 8.69 3.04 1.02
C LEU A 38 9.94 2.33 0.49
N GLU A 39 9.72 1.23 -0.23
CA GLU A 39 10.77 0.45 -0.89
C GLU A 39 10.88 0.85 -2.38
N GLY A 40 10.43 -0.01 -3.29
CA GLY A 40 10.43 0.23 -4.74
C GLY A 40 9.16 0.89 -5.28
N GLY A 41 9.12 1.03 -6.61
CA GLY A 41 8.09 1.78 -7.31
C GLY A 41 8.75 2.60 -8.41
N TYR A 42 8.64 2.13 -9.65
CA TYR A 42 9.42 2.64 -10.78
C TYR A 42 8.55 3.26 -11.88
N HIS A 43 7.23 3.31 -11.65
CA HIS A 43 6.29 4.01 -12.51
C HIS A 43 5.92 5.41 -11.96
N PRO A 44 5.75 6.45 -12.80
CA PRO A 44 5.37 7.82 -12.38
C PRO A 44 4.06 7.94 -11.57
N ASP A 45 3.21 6.92 -11.64
CA ASP A 45 1.96 6.82 -10.88
C ASP A 45 2.10 6.24 -9.47
N LEU A 46 3.34 6.00 -9.02
CA LEU A 46 3.64 5.57 -7.64
C LEU A 46 2.92 6.44 -6.58
N LYS A 47 2.81 7.75 -6.81
CA LYS A 47 2.10 8.69 -5.93
C LYS A 47 0.66 8.27 -5.62
N TRP A 48 -0.05 7.68 -6.59
CA TRP A 48 -1.42 7.21 -6.42
C TRP A 48 -1.48 5.89 -5.64
N CYS A 49 -0.50 5.01 -5.86
CA CYS A 49 -0.34 3.78 -5.07
C CYS A 49 -0.07 4.10 -3.60
N ILE A 50 0.85 5.04 -3.34
CA ILE A 50 1.17 5.54 -1.99
C ILE A 50 -0.07 6.16 -1.34
N LYS A 51 -0.78 7.05 -2.03
CA LYS A 51 -2.01 7.67 -1.52
C LYS A 51 -3.05 6.61 -1.12
N SER A 52 -3.32 5.66 -2.02
CA SER A 52 -4.29 4.59 -1.79
C SER A 52 -3.87 3.69 -0.61
N PHE A 53 -2.58 3.36 -0.50
CA PHE A 53 -2.04 2.64 0.65
C PHE A 53 -2.27 3.39 1.96
N ILE A 54 -1.92 4.68 2.02
CA ILE A 54 -2.08 5.51 3.22
C ILE A 54 -3.55 5.60 3.65
N GLU A 55 -4.47 5.76 2.69
CA GLU A 55 -5.92 5.78 2.96
C GLU A 55 -6.43 4.49 3.64
N GLY A 56 -5.86 3.33 3.28
CA GLY A 56 -6.16 2.08 3.97
C GLY A 56 -5.41 1.91 5.29
N PHE A 57 -4.17 2.42 5.34
CA PHE A 57 -3.26 2.23 6.47
C PHE A 57 -3.57 3.12 7.68
N GLN A 58 -4.38 4.18 7.53
CA GLN A 58 -4.88 5.04 8.62
C GLN A 58 -6.04 4.38 9.38
#